data_AF-A0ABD2LFF4-F1
#
_entry.id   AF-A0ABD2LFF4-F1
#
_cell.length_a   1.000
_cell.length_b   1.000
_cell.length_c   1.000
_cell.angle_alpha   90.00
_cell.angle_beta   90.00
_cell.angle_gamma   90.00
#
_symmetry.space_group_name_H-M   'P 1'
#
loop_
_entity.id
_entity.type
_entity.pdbx_description
1 polymer ?
#
loop_
_entity_poly.entity_id
_entity_poly.type
_entity_poly.pdbx_seq_one_letter_code
_entity_poly.pdbx_strand_id
1 'polypeptide(L)'
;MLNSWGGLGRFAASYGGPSPTAPRIFCAKGTRSAASRPRTGAFAPPQQFSAPIHQHSNHWDSTHHIQYSDGLALIVDFRQSASAIGRIPSNYFRREISNDEQQVAISRVIDRSLRPTVPQNFPGRIHVVCKPLALDPDSGDSTILGINVAAAALALSPVPLRCTTAAARVGIVDGNVVLNPSRELLKRSAMNLVLAGTSQMDEDSAEELGTERDDRRRVLMVEMEGREVDTEQFVEAMHRGFEAIQKTQLAIQRLANAVGKRKYEWEVPLRPGDDLFFFALLFMKDRGSDLKLIVTSATMDADKFANFFGGHTPIFQIPGRTFPVEIYHARVPVEDHVDAAVKQAVKIHLGGMEGDILIFMPGQEDIEVSPGTVPGIGEQGVRRRTPPSS
;
A
#
# COMPACT_ATOMS: atom_id res chain seq x y z
N MET A 1 26.30 -5.64 -6.24
CA MET A 1 26.05 -5.99 -7.66
C MET A 1 25.22 -4.88 -8.28
N LEU A 2 25.68 -4.37 -9.42
CA LEU A 2 25.14 -3.34 -10.33
C LEU A 2 24.74 -1.95 -9.78
N ASN A 3 25.38 -0.96 -10.42
CA ASN A 3 25.30 0.48 -10.20
C ASN A 3 24.08 1.10 -10.89
N SER A 4 23.28 1.90 -10.18
CA SER A 4 22.62 3.09 -10.73
C SER A 4 22.15 4.03 -9.61
N TRP A 5 23.05 4.85 -9.08
CA TRP A 5 22.66 6.06 -8.33
C TRP A 5 22.55 7.21 -9.32
N GLY A 6 21.40 7.29 -9.99
CA GLY A 6 21.06 8.34 -10.95
C GLY A 6 19.85 9.14 -10.48
N GLY A 7 19.91 9.74 -9.28
CA GLY A 7 18.89 10.65 -8.81
C GLY A 7 19.25 12.08 -9.19
N LEU A 8 18.54 12.68 -10.15
CA LEU A 8 18.60 14.11 -10.44
C LEU A 8 18.13 14.91 -9.22
N GLY A 9 19.08 15.37 -8.42
CA GLY A 9 18.91 16.53 -7.55
C GLY A 9 20.01 17.53 -7.89
N ARG A 10 19.74 18.52 -8.74
CA ARG A 10 20.61 19.70 -8.84
C ARG A 10 20.02 20.83 -8.02
N PHE A 11 20.77 21.17 -6.99
CA PHE A 11 20.58 22.30 -6.10
C PHE A 11 20.86 23.61 -6.86
N ALA A 12 19.97 24.60 -6.71
CA ALA A 12 20.30 25.99 -7.02
C ALA A 12 21.07 26.58 -5.83
N ALA A 13 22.37 26.80 -6.02
CA ALA A 13 23.18 27.67 -5.17
C ALA A 13 23.00 29.12 -5.65
N SER A 14 22.35 29.95 -4.85
CA SER A 14 22.53 31.40 -4.94
C SER A 14 23.87 31.73 -4.28
N TYR A 15 24.85 32.17 -5.07
CA TYR A 15 26.11 32.71 -4.57
C TYR A 15 25.83 34.02 -3.81
N GLY A 16 25.77 33.94 -2.48
CA GLY A 16 26.10 35.06 -1.59
C GLY A 16 27.47 34.79 -0.99
N GLY A 17 28.34 35.81 -0.97
CA GLY A 17 29.77 35.71 -0.61
C GLY A 17 30.06 35.15 0.79
N PRO A 18 31.35 34.92 1.10
CA PRO A 18 31.79 34.11 2.23
C PRO A 18 31.55 34.84 3.56
N SER A 19 30.87 34.17 4.48
CA SER A 19 30.77 34.55 5.89
C SER A 19 31.38 33.41 6.72
N PRO A 20 32.43 33.65 7.53
CA PRO A 20 33.13 32.61 8.27
C PRO A 20 32.36 32.30 9.55
N THR A 21 31.47 31.32 9.53
CA THR A 21 30.82 30.82 10.75
C THR A 21 30.66 29.30 10.68
N ALA A 22 30.87 28.66 11.83
CA ALA A 22 30.97 27.22 12.12
C ALA A 22 30.14 26.25 11.23
N PRO A 23 30.59 24.99 11.05
CA PRO A 23 29.90 23.99 10.23
C PRO A 23 28.46 23.75 10.72
N ARG A 24 27.50 23.66 9.79
CA ARG A 24 26.06 23.55 10.12
C ARG A 24 25.53 22.15 9.84
N ILE A 25 24.60 21.69 10.69
CA ILE A 25 23.90 20.42 10.51
C ILE A 25 22.48 20.70 9.97
N PHE A 26 22.14 20.09 8.84
CA PHE A 26 20.83 20.17 8.20
C PHE A 26 20.18 18.78 8.16
N CYS A 27 18.89 18.71 8.47
CA CYS A 27 18.08 17.50 8.31
C CYS A 27 17.10 17.68 7.14
N ALA A 28 16.98 16.67 6.28
CA ALA A 28 16.04 16.66 5.16
C ALA A 28 15.29 15.32 5.07
N LYS A 29 14.08 15.37 4.52
CA LYS A 29 13.25 14.18 4.30
C LYS A 29 13.83 13.36 3.15
N GLY A 30 14.25 12.14 3.43
CA GLY A 30 14.64 11.17 2.42
C GLY A 30 13.41 10.47 1.85
N THR A 31 13.20 10.54 0.54
CA THR A 31 12.16 9.75 -0.12
C THR A 31 12.64 8.30 -0.25
N ARG A 32 12.26 7.44 0.70
CA ARG A 32 12.25 5.99 0.50
C ARG A 32 10.90 5.55 -0.05
N SER A 33 10.94 4.74 -1.09
CA SER A 33 9.80 3.94 -1.54
C SER A 33 9.45 2.90 -0.46
N ALA A 34 8.21 3.02 0.03
CA ALA A 34 7.37 2.09 0.81
C ALA A 34 7.93 1.37 2.07
N ALA A 35 7.27 1.59 3.22
CA ALA A 35 6.80 0.53 4.12
C ALA A 35 5.97 1.13 5.27
N SER A 36 4.73 0.65 5.40
CA SER A 36 3.78 0.94 6.48
C SER A 36 4.24 0.39 7.84
N ARG A 37 4.06 1.17 8.92
CA ARG A 37 4.08 0.68 10.31
C ARG A 37 2.73 0.96 11.02
N PRO A 38 2.35 0.13 12.01
CA PRO A 38 1.00 0.07 12.57
C PRO A 38 0.79 1.10 13.69
N ARG A 39 -0.43 1.66 13.80
CA ARG A 39 -0.86 2.47 14.94
C ARG A 39 -1.60 1.59 15.96
N THR A 40 -1.09 1.55 17.19
CA THR A 40 -1.82 1.11 18.40
C THR A 40 -2.66 2.27 18.92
N GLY A 41 -3.96 2.03 19.13
CA GLY A 41 -4.90 2.99 19.70
C GLY A 41 -5.01 2.90 21.22
N ALA A 42 -5.27 4.04 21.86
CA ALA A 42 -5.78 4.13 23.22
C ALA A 42 -7.22 4.65 23.19
N PHE A 43 -8.04 4.04 24.05
CA PHE A 43 -9.49 4.17 24.20
C PHE A 43 -9.95 5.55 24.69
N ALA A 44 -11.16 5.95 24.29
CA ALA A 44 -12.00 6.90 25.02
C ALA A 44 -13.40 6.29 25.26
N PRO A 45 -14.04 6.48 26.43
CA PRO A 45 -15.24 5.76 26.86
C PRO A 45 -16.56 6.35 26.30
N PRO A 46 -17.68 5.58 26.36
CA PRO A 46 -18.90 5.86 25.61
C PRO A 46 -19.84 6.82 26.35
N GLN A 47 -20.37 7.81 25.62
CA GLN A 47 -21.55 8.57 26.06
C GLN A 47 -22.82 7.86 25.56
N GLN A 48 -23.68 7.52 26.52
CA GLN A 48 -25.01 6.96 26.31
C GLN A 48 -25.93 7.99 25.67
N PHE A 49 -26.60 7.62 24.58
CA PHE A 49 -27.83 8.29 24.14
C PHE A 49 -28.90 7.24 23.88
N SER A 50 -29.93 7.25 24.73
CA SER A 50 -31.19 6.56 24.58
C SER A 50 -32.01 7.26 23.50
N ALA A 51 -32.55 6.53 22.53
CA ALA A 51 -33.56 7.05 21.61
C ALA A 51 -34.76 6.09 21.54
N PRO A 52 -36.01 6.58 21.63
CA PRO A 52 -37.20 5.76 21.55
C PRO A 52 -37.54 5.37 20.10
N ILE A 53 -38.24 4.24 19.99
CA ILE A 53 -38.67 3.58 18.76
C ILE A 53 -39.86 4.34 18.15
N HIS A 54 -39.75 4.76 16.89
CA HIS A 54 -40.90 4.98 16.00
C HIS A 54 -40.61 4.50 14.58
N GLN A 55 -41.44 3.58 14.11
CA GLN A 55 -41.59 3.17 12.71
C GLN A 55 -42.08 4.36 11.89
N HIS A 56 -41.57 4.64 10.67
CA HIS A 56 -42.37 5.15 9.54
C HIS A 56 -41.58 5.16 8.20
N SER A 57 -42.23 4.55 7.20
CA SER A 57 -42.24 4.76 5.73
C SER A 57 -41.04 5.39 4.99
N ASN A 58 -40.56 4.66 3.98
CA ASN A 58 -39.57 5.07 2.99
C ASN A 58 -40.01 6.29 2.14
N HIS A 59 -39.38 7.44 2.38
CA HIS A 59 -39.27 8.55 1.44
C HIS A 59 -37.78 8.91 1.40
N TRP A 60 -37.12 8.66 0.28
CA TRP A 60 -35.70 9.01 0.11
C TRP A 60 -35.64 10.48 -0.29
N ASP A 61 -35.34 11.34 0.68
CA ASP A 61 -35.12 12.77 0.46
C ASP A 61 -33.70 13.00 -0.10
N SER A 62 -33.63 13.77 -1.18
CA SER A 62 -32.50 13.87 -2.13
C SER A 62 -31.36 14.79 -1.68
N THR A 63 -31.08 14.88 -0.39
CA THR A 63 -30.09 15.80 0.19
C THR A 63 -29.23 15.13 1.26
N HIS A 64 -28.73 13.93 0.97
CA HIS A 64 -27.59 13.40 1.72
C HIS A 64 -26.31 13.95 1.11
N HIS A 65 -25.69 14.92 1.77
CA HIS A 65 -24.30 15.29 1.52
C HIS A 65 -23.46 14.00 1.53
N ILE A 66 -22.96 13.60 0.36
CA ILE A 66 -22.00 12.49 0.26
C ILE A 66 -20.74 12.97 0.97
N GLN A 67 -20.58 12.60 2.24
CA GLN A 67 -19.31 12.71 2.92
C GLN A 67 -18.36 11.74 2.23
N TYR A 68 -17.50 12.27 1.37
CA TYR A 68 -16.41 11.51 0.78
C TYR A 68 -15.46 11.09 1.92
N SER A 69 -15.56 9.84 2.36
CA SER A 69 -14.51 9.25 3.18
C SER A 69 -13.29 9.03 2.29
N ASP A 70 -12.12 9.45 2.73
CA ASP A 70 -10.85 9.33 1.97
C ASP A 70 -10.43 7.87 1.67
N GLY A 71 -11.18 6.87 2.14
CA GLY A 71 -10.92 5.45 1.92
C GLY A 71 -12.14 4.65 1.47
N LEU A 72 -11.87 3.53 0.80
CA LEU A 72 -12.87 2.56 0.37
C LEU A 72 -13.62 1.97 1.57
N ALA A 73 -14.93 2.17 1.60
CA ALA A 73 -15.84 1.59 2.59
C ALA A 73 -16.15 0.12 2.26
N LEU A 74 -15.16 -0.76 2.43
CA LEU A 74 -15.28 -2.21 2.33
C LEU A 74 -15.25 -2.82 3.74
N ILE A 75 -16.27 -3.62 4.06
CA ILE A 75 -16.37 -4.44 5.25
C ILE A 75 -16.46 -5.90 4.82
N VAL A 76 -15.70 -6.77 5.48
CA VAL A 76 -15.74 -8.21 5.25
C VAL A 76 -16.02 -8.94 6.56
N ASP A 77 -17.02 -9.80 6.56
CA ASP A 77 -17.39 -10.67 7.68
C ASP A 77 -17.34 -12.13 7.26
N PHE A 78 -16.41 -12.90 7.83
CA PHE A 78 -16.42 -14.36 7.74
C PHE A 78 -17.13 -14.93 8.98
N ARG A 79 -18.16 -15.76 8.76
CA ARG A 79 -18.94 -16.40 9.83
C ARG A 79 -19.08 -17.89 9.61
N GLN A 80 -18.34 -18.70 10.36
CA GLN A 80 -18.45 -20.15 10.27
C GLN A 80 -19.41 -20.70 11.32
N SER A 81 -20.47 -21.37 10.85
CA SER A 81 -21.39 -22.08 11.74
C SER A 81 -20.81 -23.40 12.22
N ALA A 82 -21.17 -23.83 13.43
CA ALA A 82 -20.83 -25.17 13.90
C ALA A 82 -21.51 -26.24 13.02
N SER A 83 -22.71 -25.94 12.51
CA SER A 83 -23.45 -26.81 11.60
C SER A 83 -22.72 -27.04 10.27
N ALA A 84 -21.87 -26.12 9.82
CA ALA A 84 -21.10 -26.28 8.59
C ALA A 84 -20.16 -27.49 8.64
N ILE A 85 -19.72 -27.88 9.83
CA ILE A 85 -18.87 -29.06 10.06
C ILE A 85 -19.63 -30.19 10.78
N GLY A 86 -20.97 -30.15 10.76
CA GLY A 86 -21.81 -31.17 11.40
C GLY A 86 -21.77 -31.18 12.93
N ARG A 87 -21.43 -30.05 13.58
CA ARG A 87 -21.37 -29.95 15.05
C ARG A 87 -22.47 -29.04 15.60
N ILE A 88 -22.88 -29.32 16.83
CA ILE A 88 -23.76 -28.45 17.62
C ILE A 88 -22.85 -27.51 18.46
N PRO A 89 -23.13 -26.20 18.55
CA PRO A 89 -22.35 -25.29 19.39
C PRO A 89 -22.30 -25.80 20.85
N SER A 90 -21.09 -25.87 21.41
CA SER A 90 -20.83 -26.43 22.75
C SER A 90 -21.11 -25.46 23.91
N ASN A 91 -21.45 -24.21 23.62
CA ASN A 91 -21.74 -23.22 24.65
C ASN A 91 -23.11 -23.44 25.31
N TYR A 92 -23.32 -22.81 26.48
CA TYR A 92 -24.55 -22.93 27.27
C TYR A 92 -25.82 -22.63 26.46
N PHE A 93 -25.77 -21.61 25.60
CA PHE A 93 -26.91 -21.19 24.79
C PHE A 93 -27.14 -22.04 23.52
N ARG A 94 -26.23 -22.96 23.19
CA ARG A 94 -26.20 -23.74 21.93
C ARG A 94 -26.40 -22.88 20.66
N ARG A 95 -25.84 -21.68 20.65
CA ARG A 95 -25.98 -20.69 19.56
C ARG A 95 -24.63 -20.15 19.13
N GLU A 96 -24.52 -19.69 17.89
CA GLU A 96 -23.35 -18.95 17.43
C GLU A 96 -23.24 -17.64 18.22
N ILE A 97 -22.12 -17.45 18.91
CA ILE A 97 -21.77 -16.21 19.62
C ILE A 97 -20.91 -15.35 18.68
N SER A 98 -20.55 -14.14 19.12
CA SER A 98 -19.60 -13.23 18.47
C SER A 98 -18.42 -13.93 17.80
N ASN A 99 -17.88 -13.29 16.76
CA ASN A 99 -16.79 -13.82 15.95
C ASN A 99 -15.57 -14.19 16.81
N ASP A 100 -15.05 -15.40 16.56
CA ASP A 100 -13.81 -15.88 17.14
C ASP A 100 -12.58 -15.23 16.45
N GLU A 101 -11.41 -15.24 17.10
CA GLU A 101 -10.16 -14.66 16.59
C GLU A 101 -9.79 -15.24 15.23
N GLN A 102 -10.00 -16.54 15.03
CA GLN A 102 -9.77 -17.20 13.74
C GLN A 102 -10.69 -16.63 12.64
N GLN A 103 -11.96 -16.35 12.95
CA GLN A 103 -12.90 -15.79 11.98
C GLN A 103 -12.55 -14.34 11.65
N VAL A 104 -12.10 -13.57 12.64
CA VAL A 104 -11.57 -12.21 12.44
C VAL A 104 -10.31 -12.23 11.56
N ALA A 105 -9.39 -13.16 11.80
CA ALA A 105 -8.19 -13.33 10.98
C ALA A 105 -8.55 -13.63 9.52
N ILE A 106 -9.45 -14.61 9.28
CA ILE A 106 -9.92 -14.93 7.93
C ILE A 106 -10.59 -13.71 7.28
N SER A 107 -11.43 -12.98 8.00
CA SER A 107 -12.07 -11.75 7.50
C SER A 107 -11.04 -10.73 7.02
N ARG A 108 -9.94 -10.52 7.78
CA ARG A 108 -8.84 -9.62 7.41
C ARG A 108 -8.04 -10.11 6.20
N VAL A 109 -7.84 -11.42 6.06
CA VAL A 109 -7.17 -12.02 4.89
C VAL A 109 -8.00 -11.79 3.62
N ILE A 110 -9.31 -12.01 3.70
CA ILE A 110 -10.23 -11.75 2.59
C ILE A 110 -10.25 -10.26 2.25
N ASP A 111 -10.37 -9.37 3.24
CA ASP A 111 -10.35 -7.93 3.03
C ASP A 111 -9.07 -7.46 2.31
N ARG A 112 -7.89 -7.87 2.79
CA ARG A 112 -6.60 -7.55 2.15
C ARG A 112 -6.49 -8.06 0.71
N SER A 113 -7.12 -9.20 0.41
CA SER A 113 -7.12 -9.78 -0.93
C SER A 113 -8.03 -9.01 -1.91
N LEU A 114 -9.17 -8.49 -1.43
CA LEU A 114 -10.18 -7.86 -2.29
C LEU A 114 -10.03 -6.34 -2.36
N ARG A 115 -9.58 -5.68 -1.30
CA ARG A 115 -9.48 -4.22 -1.23
C ARG A 115 -8.69 -3.60 -2.38
N PRO A 116 -7.56 -4.16 -2.83
CA PRO A 116 -6.81 -3.62 -3.98
C PRO A 116 -7.53 -3.78 -5.32
N THR A 117 -8.50 -4.71 -5.41
CA THR A 117 -9.26 -4.99 -6.64
C THR A 117 -10.36 -3.97 -6.88
N VAL A 118 -10.80 -3.24 -5.84
CA VAL A 118 -11.85 -2.24 -5.93
C VAL A 118 -11.23 -0.84 -6.07
N PRO A 119 -11.74 0.03 -6.96
CA PRO A 119 -11.33 1.42 -7.03
C PRO A 119 -11.44 2.14 -5.68
N GLN A 120 -10.36 2.75 -5.19
CA GLN A 120 -10.33 3.40 -3.87
C GLN A 120 -11.34 4.55 -3.71
N ASN A 121 -11.70 5.18 -4.82
CA ASN A 121 -12.66 6.28 -4.92
C ASN A 121 -14.09 5.80 -5.19
N PHE A 122 -14.37 4.50 -5.11
CA PHE A 122 -15.73 3.99 -5.25
C PHE A 122 -16.60 4.50 -4.08
N PRO A 123 -17.68 5.25 -4.34
CA PRO A 123 -18.46 5.92 -3.29
C PRO A 123 -19.39 4.96 -2.54
N GLY A 124 -19.63 3.76 -3.08
CA GLY A 124 -20.53 2.79 -2.49
C GLY A 124 -19.92 2.10 -1.27
N ARG A 125 -20.78 1.81 -0.28
CA ARG A 125 -20.44 0.91 0.83
C ARG A 125 -20.59 -0.54 0.38
N ILE A 126 -19.54 -1.33 0.58
CA ILE A 126 -19.50 -2.74 0.21
C ILE A 126 -19.43 -3.56 1.50
N HIS A 127 -20.37 -4.50 1.66
CA HIS A 127 -20.35 -5.47 2.74
C HIS A 127 -20.33 -6.88 2.17
N VAL A 128 -19.22 -7.58 2.38
CA VAL A 128 -19.04 -8.97 1.96
C VAL A 128 -19.25 -9.86 3.17
N VAL A 129 -20.21 -10.78 3.10
CA VAL A 129 -20.46 -11.77 4.16
C VAL A 129 -20.19 -13.18 3.61
N CYS A 130 -19.19 -13.85 4.18
CA CYS A 130 -18.83 -15.22 3.84
C CYS A 130 -19.32 -16.17 4.93
N LYS A 131 -20.35 -16.95 4.64
CA LYS A 131 -20.89 -17.96 5.56
C LYS A 131 -20.84 -19.36 4.92
N PRO A 132 -19.82 -20.19 5.23
CA PRO A 132 -19.82 -21.57 4.76
C PRO A 132 -21.03 -22.32 5.32
N LEU A 133 -21.74 -23.04 4.44
CA LEU A 133 -22.89 -23.87 4.81
C LEU A 133 -22.50 -25.34 5.07
N ALA A 134 -21.46 -25.79 4.39
CA ALA A 134 -20.86 -27.10 4.55
C ALA A 134 -19.36 -26.97 4.30
N LEU A 135 -18.56 -27.59 5.16
CA LEU A 135 -17.12 -27.62 5.07
C LEU A 135 -16.63 -28.97 5.58
N ASP A 136 -15.82 -29.65 4.79
CA ASP A 136 -15.11 -30.83 5.25
C ASP A 136 -14.16 -30.43 6.40
N PRO A 137 -14.30 -31.00 7.62
CA PRO A 137 -13.46 -30.64 8.76
C PRO A 137 -11.97 -30.96 8.56
N ASP A 138 -11.65 -31.95 7.70
CA ASP A 138 -10.31 -32.49 7.53
C ASP A 138 -9.60 -31.85 6.32
N SER A 139 -10.30 -31.71 5.20
CA SER A 139 -9.74 -31.18 3.95
C SER A 139 -10.13 -29.71 3.65
N GLY A 140 -11.19 -29.19 4.27
CA GLY A 140 -11.78 -27.90 3.93
C GLY A 140 -10.94 -26.70 4.38
N ASP A 141 -10.56 -25.86 3.41
CA ASP A 141 -9.82 -24.62 3.64
C ASP A 141 -10.75 -23.40 3.64
N SER A 142 -11.21 -23.01 4.83
CA SER A 142 -12.06 -21.83 5.03
C SER A 142 -11.47 -20.54 4.45
N THR A 143 -10.14 -20.37 4.51
CA THR A 143 -9.48 -19.13 4.09
C THR A 143 -9.50 -19.02 2.57
N ILE A 144 -9.03 -20.05 1.86
CA ILE A 144 -8.94 -20.04 0.40
C ILE A 144 -10.33 -20.02 -0.24
N LEU A 145 -11.27 -20.82 0.30
CA LEU A 145 -12.66 -20.78 -0.14
C LEU A 145 -13.28 -19.39 0.11
N GLY A 146 -13.02 -18.80 1.27
CA GLY A 146 -13.51 -17.46 1.62
C GLY A 146 -13.03 -16.39 0.64
N ILE A 147 -11.75 -16.38 0.26
CA ILE A 147 -11.20 -15.42 -0.70
C ILE A 147 -11.83 -15.65 -2.10
N ASN A 148 -11.82 -16.89 -2.59
CA ASN A 148 -12.26 -17.21 -3.94
C ASN A 148 -13.77 -16.98 -4.14
N VAL A 149 -14.60 -17.36 -3.15
CA VAL A 149 -16.05 -17.12 -3.20
C VAL A 149 -16.36 -15.63 -3.10
N ALA A 150 -15.67 -14.89 -2.24
CA ALA A 150 -15.85 -13.44 -2.14
C ALA A 150 -15.42 -12.70 -3.41
N ALA A 151 -14.30 -13.11 -4.02
CA ALA A 151 -13.86 -12.59 -5.31
C ALA A 151 -14.88 -12.88 -6.41
N ALA A 152 -15.44 -14.10 -6.45
CA ALA A 152 -16.49 -14.46 -7.39
C ALA A 152 -17.78 -13.64 -7.17
N ALA A 153 -18.19 -13.46 -5.92
CA ALA A 153 -19.36 -12.67 -5.57
C ALA A 153 -19.20 -11.21 -6.00
N LEU A 154 -18.02 -10.60 -5.76
CA LEU A 154 -17.72 -9.25 -6.24
C LEU A 154 -17.69 -9.17 -7.77
N ALA A 155 -17.08 -10.17 -8.43
CA ALA A 155 -17.03 -10.23 -9.89
C ALA A 155 -18.43 -10.33 -10.52
N LEU A 156 -19.37 -11.02 -9.87
CA LEU A 156 -20.78 -11.11 -10.29
C LEU A 156 -21.62 -9.89 -9.92
N SER A 157 -21.20 -9.15 -8.89
CA SER A 157 -21.92 -7.98 -8.41
C SER A 157 -21.79 -6.79 -9.36
N PRO A 158 -22.62 -5.74 -9.19
CA PRO A 158 -22.45 -4.47 -9.90
C PRO A 158 -21.23 -3.66 -9.44
N VAL A 159 -20.50 -4.08 -8.40
CA VAL A 159 -19.34 -3.32 -7.91
C VAL A 159 -18.25 -3.30 -9.01
N PRO A 160 -17.73 -2.11 -9.38
CA PRO A 160 -16.67 -1.98 -10.36
C PRO A 160 -15.35 -2.52 -9.80
N LEU A 161 -14.61 -3.27 -10.62
CA LEU A 161 -13.35 -3.90 -10.24
C LEU A 161 -12.24 -3.49 -11.21
N ARG A 162 -11.04 -3.23 -10.69
CA ARG A 162 -9.81 -3.02 -11.46
C ARG A 162 -9.27 -4.32 -12.04
N CYS A 163 -9.49 -5.42 -11.32
CA CYS A 163 -9.13 -6.77 -11.73
C CYS A 163 -9.96 -7.78 -10.94
N THR A 164 -10.03 -9.01 -11.44
CA THR A 164 -10.50 -10.15 -10.64
C THR A 164 -9.30 -10.78 -9.94
N THR A 165 -9.48 -11.34 -8.75
CA THR A 165 -8.44 -12.06 -8.02
C THR A 165 -8.87 -13.49 -7.73
N ALA A 166 -7.89 -14.35 -7.47
CA ALA A 166 -8.09 -15.64 -6.83
C ALA A 166 -6.92 -15.91 -5.87
N ALA A 167 -7.08 -16.94 -5.05
CA ALA A 167 -6.10 -17.36 -4.07
C ALA A 167 -5.88 -18.87 -4.10
N ALA A 168 -4.67 -19.26 -3.69
CA ALA A 168 -4.28 -20.64 -3.45
C ALA A 168 -3.43 -20.70 -2.18
N ARG A 169 -3.49 -21.85 -1.49
CA ARG A 169 -2.55 -22.18 -0.42
C ARG A 169 -1.46 -23.08 -1.00
N VAL A 170 -0.21 -22.86 -0.61
CA VAL A 170 0.94 -23.64 -1.05
C VAL A 170 1.73 -24.09 0.18
N GLY A 171 2.08 -25.37 0.22
CA GLY A 171 2.96 -25.93 1.23
C GLY A 171 4.15 -26.66 0.62
N ILE A 172 5.12 -27.00 1.45
CA ILE A 172 6.28 -27.83 1.10
C ILE A 172 6.25 -29.04 2.01
N VAL A 173 5.86 -30.20 1.50
CA VAL A 173 5.72 -31.44 2.26
C VAL A 173 6.74 -32.43 1.75
N ASP A 174 7.60 -32.93 2.64
CA ASP A 174 8.67 -33.88 2.30
C ASP A 174 9.54 -33.39 1.12
N GLY A 175 9.84 -32.08 1.11
CA GLY A 175 10.63 -31.42 0.07
C GLY A 175 9.87 -31.06 -1.21
N ASN A 176 8.59 -31.41 -1.33
CA ASN A 176 7.78 -31.20 -2.53
C ASN A 176 6.76 -30.08 -2.36
N VAL A 177 6.59 -29.24 -3.38
CA VAL A 177 5.55 -28.21 -3.42
C VAL A 177 4.16 -28.84 -3.61
N VAL A 178 3.26 -28.60 -2.65
CA VAL A 178 1.88 -29.09 -2.65
C VAL A 178 0.91 -27.92 -2.69
N LEU A 179 -0.03 -27.95 -3.64
CA LEU A 179 -1.10 -26.97 -3.77
C LEU A 179 -2.32 -27.36 -2.94
N ASN A 180 -2.93 -26.38 -2.29
CA ASN A 180 -4.08 -26.51 -1.39
C ASN A 180 -3.97 -27.74 -0.47
N PRO A 181 -2.86 -27.88 0.29
CA PRO A 181 -2.66 -29.02 1.17
C PRO A 181 -3.75 -29.10 2.25
N SER A 182 -4.15 -30.31 2.61
CA SER A 182 -5.06 -30.54 3.74
C SER A 182 -4.43 -30.12 5.07
N ARG A 183 -5.24 -30.04 6.13
CA ARG A 183 -4.76 -29.67 7.47
C ARG A 183 -3.70 -30.62 8.00
N GLU A 184 -3.84 -31.92 7.73
CA GLU A 184 -2.84 -32.92 8.13
C GLU A 184 -1.53 -32.77 7.36
N LEU A 185 -1.59 -32.45 6.06
CA LEU A 185 -0.40 -32.16 5.26
C LEU A 185 0.32 -30.89 5.73
N LEU A 186 -0.44 -29.86 6.13
CA LEU A 186 0.13 -28.60 6.62
C LEU A 186 0.92 -28.77 7.92
N LYS A 187 0.53 -29.68 8.83
CA LYS A 187 1.27 -29.94 10.09
C LYS A 187 2.70 -30.41 9.84
N ARG A 188 2.92 -31.18 8.78
CA ARG A 188 4.23 -31.68 8.34
C ARG A 188 4.88 -30.81 7.28
N SER A 189 4.23 -29.73 6.87
CA SER A 189 4.74 -28.84 5.85
C SER A 189 5.84 -27.94 6.43
N ALA A 190 6.92 -27.75 5.68
CA ALA A 190 7.96 -26.77 5.97
C ALA A 190 7.50 -25.33 5.68
N MET A 191 6.40 -25.17 4.94
CA MET A 191 5.84 -23.87 4.56
C MET A 191 4.31 -23.87 4.56
N ASN A 192 3.69 -22.77 4.96
CA ASN A 192 2.27 -22.49 4.79
C ASN A 192 2.13 -21.10 4.18
N LEU A 193 1.96 -21.05 2.86
CA LEU A 193 1.84 -19.84 2.08
C LEU A 193 0.41 -19.69 1.58
N VAL A 194 -0.28 -18.63 1.96
CA VAL A 194 -1.51 -18.16 1.32
C VAL A 194 -1.15 -17.04 0.37
N LEU A 195 -1.45 -17.24 -0.91
CA LEU A 195 -1.17 -16.29 -1.97
C LEU A 195 -2.50 -15.87 -2.61
N ALA A 196 -2.74 -14.57 -2.70
CA ALA A 196 -3.79 -14.01 -3.55
C ALA A 196 -3.18 -13.07 -4.59
N GLY A 197 -3.67 -13.16 -5.82
CA GLY A 197 -3.09 -12.44 -6.93
C GLY A 197 -4.02 -12.32 -8.12
N THR A 198 -3.50 -11.69 -9.16
CA THR A 198 -4.09 -11.68 -10.50
C THR A 198 -3.04 -12.09 -11.53
N SER A 199 -3.48 -12.84 -12.54
CA SER A 199 -2.77 -13.07 -13.79
C SER A 199 -3.61 -12.47 -14.91
N GLN A 200 -3.15 -11.43 -15.59
CA GLN A 200 -3.89 -10.90 -16.74
C GLN A 200 -3.72 -11.79 -17.97
N MET A 201 -4.84 -12.06 -18.66
CA MET A 201 -4.93 -12.66 -19.99
C MET A 201 -5.68 -11.73 -20.95
N ASP A 202 -5.58 -10.41 -20.78
CA ASP A 202 -6.23 -9.49 -21.70
C ASP A 202 -5.30 -9.25 -22.91
N GLU A 203 -5.74 -9.71 -24.08
CA GLU A 203 -5.07 -9.51 -25.37
C GLU A 203 -5.20 -8.06 -25.89
N ASP A 204 -6.09 -7.24 -25.31
CA ASP A 204 -6.45 -5.91 -25.84
C ASP A 204 -5.86 -4.70 -25.08
N SER A 205 -5.00 -4.91 -24.07
CA SER A 205 -4.33 -3.83 -23.34
C SER A 205 -2.81 -3.81 -23.59
N ALA A 206 -2.41 -4.17 -24.81
CA ALA A 206 -1.02 -4.33 -25.25
C ALA A 206 -0.26 -3.03 -25.54
N GLU A 207 -0.83 -1.84 -25.32
CA GLU A 207 -0.14 -0.58 -25.58
C GLU A 207 -0.03 0.26 -24.31
N GLU A 208 1.09 0.09 -23.59
CA GLU A 208 1.81 1.10 -22.79
C GLU A 208 2.56 0.44 -21.63
N LEU A 209 3.66 -0.28 -21.94
CA LEU A 209 4.97 -0.09 -21.32
C LEU A 209 5.93 -1.15 -21.87
N GLY A 210 6.84 -0.71 -22.75
CA GLY A 210 7.94 -1.52 -23.27
C GLY A 210 9.02 -1.82 -22.22
N THR A 211 8.69 -2.63 -21.22
CA THR A 211 9.70 -3.30 -20.39
C THR A 211 9.61 -4.79 -20.61
N GLU A 212 10.65 -5.33 -21.23
CA GLU A 212 10.87 -6.76 -21.45
C GLU A 212 10.94 -7.53 -20.12
N ARG A 213 9.80 -8.03 -19.67
CA ARG A 213 9.58 -9.37 -19.08
C ARG A 213 8.08 -9.52 -18.84
N ASP A 214 7.50 -10.39 -19.65
CA ASP A 214 6.11 -10.85 -19.63
C ASP A 214 5.77 -11.62 -18.34
N ASP A 215 5.83 -10.96 -17.17
CA ASP A 215 5.34 -11.50 -15.90
C ASP A 215 4.09 -10.70 -15.50
N ARG A 216 2.99 -10.91 -16.23
CA ARG A 216 1.66 -10.29 -16.02
C ARG A 216 0.98 -10.73 -14.71
N ARG A 217 1.75 -11.30 -13.78
CA ARG A 217 1.34 -11.78 -12.47
C ARG A 217 1.52 -10.65 -11.46
N ARG A 218 0.45 -10.24 -10.81
CA ARG A 218 0.52 -9.27 -9.70
C ARG A 218 0.12 -9.97 -8.41
N VAL A 219 1.03 -9.97 -7.45
CA VAL A 219 0.76 -10.34 -6.07
C VAL A 219 -0.12 -9.25 -5.45
N LEU A 220 -1.24 -9.62 -4.85
CA LEU A 220 -2.10 -8.70 -4.10
C LEU A 220 -1.94 -8.88 -2.59
N MET A 221 -1.84 -10.13 -2.15
CA MET A 221 -1.70 -10.47 -0.73
C MET A 221 -0.87 -11.73 -0.58
N VAL A 222 0.03 -11.73 0.40
CA VAL A 222 0.80 -12.88 0.84
C VAL A 222 0.69 -12.99 2.35
N GLU A 223 0.44 -14.19 2.83
CA GLU A 223 0.59 -14.57 4.23
C GLU A 223 1.35 -15.88 4.30
N MET A 224 2.49 -15.89 4.99
CA MET A 224 3.42 -17.00 4.95
C MET A 224 3.98 -17.29 6.33
N GLU A 225 4.03 -18.58 6.65
CA GLU A 225 4.78 -19.16 7.76
C GLU A 225 5.71 -20.23 7.20
N GLY A 226 6.94 -20.33 7.67
CA GLY A 226 7.89 -21.31 7.18
C GLY A 226 9.00 -21.64 8.17
N ARG A 227 9.59 -22.84 8.03
CA ARG A 227 10.71 -23.36 8.82
C ARG A 227 11.93 -23.47 7.91
N GLU A 228 12.72 -22.39 7.83
CA GLU A 228 13.96 -22.33 7.04
C GLU A 228 13.79 -22.86 5.60
N VAL A 229 12.87 -22.24 4.87
CA VAL A 229 12.57 -22.62 3.48
C VAL A 229 13.67 -22.14 2.55
N ASP A 230 14.19 -23.04 1.71
CA ASP A 230 15.18 -22.68 0.70
C ASP A 230 14.60 -21.69 -0.34
N THR A 231 15.45 -20.79 -0.85
CA THR A 231 15.01 -19.73 -1.77
C THR A 231 14.49 -20.31 -3.09
N GLU A 232 15.12 -21.36 -3.63
CA GLU A 232 14.69 -21.99 -4.87
C GLU A 232 13.33 -22.67 -4.69
N GLN A 233 13.14 -23.38 -3.57
CA GLN A 233 11.85 -24.00 -3.23
C GLN A 233 10.74 -22.96 -3.03
N PHE A 234 11.06 -21.82 -2.41
CA PHE A 234 10.11 -20.72 -2.25
C PHE A 234 9.68 -20.14 -3.59
N VAL A 235 10.63 -19.90 -4.50
CA VAL A 235 10.34 -19.39 -5.85
C VAL A 235 9.48 -20.39 -6.63
N GLU A 236 9.79 -21.68 -6.57
CA GLU A 236 8.96 -22.71 -7.21
C GLU A 236 7.54 -22.75 -6.62
N ALA A 237 7.42 -22.64 -5.29
CA ALA A 237 6.12 -22.56 -4.62
C ALA A 237 5.29 -21.36 -5.07
N MET A 238 5.92 -20.19 -5.25
CA MET A 238 5.26 -18.99 -5.79
C MET A 238 4.76 -19.22 -7.22
N HIS A 239 5.57 -19.80 -8.10
CA HIS A 239 5.17 -20.10 -9.47
C HIS A 239 3.99 -21.06 -9.54
N ARG A 240 4.03 -22.15 -8.77
CA ARG A 240 2.95 -23.14 -8.68
C ARG A 240 1.68 -22.53 -8.09
N GLY A 241 1.81 -21.67 -7.08
CA GLY A 241 0.70 -20.92 -6.50
C GLY A 241 0.00 -20.03 -7.54
N PHE A 242 0.77 -19.29 -8.33
CA PHE A 242 0.23 -18.45 -9.39
C PHE A 242 -0.45 -19.24 -10.51
N GLU A 243 0.07 -20.40 -10.88
CA GLU A 243 -0.57 -21.29 -11.86
C GLU A 243 -1.98 -21.72 -11.40
N ALA A 244 -2.12 -22.04 -10.11
CA ALA A 244 -3.41 -22.41 -9.51
C ALA A 244 -4.38 -21.21 -9.44
N ILE A 245 -3.87 -20.03 -9.08
CA ILE A 245 -4.63 -18.78 -9.04
C ILE A 245 -5.17 -18.45 -10.42
N GLN A 246 -4.35 -18.55 -11.47
CA GLN A 246 -4.74 -18.26 -12.84
C GLN A 246 -5.93 -19.11 -13.29
N LYS A 247 -5.89 -20.43 -13.02
CA LYS A 247 -6.99 -21.35 -13.35
C LYS A 247 -8.29 -20.93 -12.66
N THR A 248 -8.22 -20.59 -11.38
CA THR A 248 -9.39 -20.19 -10.58
C THR A 248 -9.92 -18.82 -11.00
N GLN A 249 -9.04 -17.85 -11.21
CA GLN A 249 -9.39 -16.51 -11.67
C GLN A 249 -10.10 -16.56 -13.03
N LEU A 250 -9.58 -17.35 -13.97
CA LEU A 250 -10.20 -17.52 -15.29
C LEU A 250 -11.60 -18.12 -15.18
N ALA A 251 -11.80 -19.09 -14.29
CA ALA A 251 -13.13 -19.64 -14.03
C ALA A 251 -14.09 -18.59 -13.46
N ILE A 252 -13.63 -17.75 -12.52
CA ILE A 252 -14.42 -16.64 -11.98
C ILE A 252 -14.78 -15.63 -13.08
N GLN A 253 -13.83 -15.25 -13.93
CA GLN A 253 -14.05 -14.33 -15.03
C GLN A 253 -15.06 -14.89 -16.05
N ARG A 254 -14.93 -16.16 -16.42
CA ARG A 254 -15.89 -16.85 -17.30
C ARG A 254 -17.30 -16.83 -16.70
N LEU A 255 -17.41 -17.10 -15.41
CA LEU A 255 -18.70 -17.05 -14.70
C LEU A 255 -19.27 -15.63 -14.67
N ALA A 256 -18.44 -14.62 -14.37
CA ALA A 256 -18.84 -13.22 -14.38
C ALA A 256 -19.29 -12.73 -15.76
N ASN A 257 -18.62 -13.16 -16.83
CA ASN A 257 -19.00 -12.82 -18.19
C ASN A 257 -20.32 -13.48 -18.61
N ALA A 258 -20.59 -14.70 -18.12
CA ALA A 258 -21.80 -15.43 -18.46
C ALA A 258 -23.05 -14.90 -17.73
N VAL A 259 -22.94 -14.56 -16.45
CA VAL A 259 -24.10 -14.27 -15.58
C VAL A 259 -23.92 -13.06 -14.65
N GLY A 260 -22.82 -12.32 -14.76
CA GLY A 260 -22.55 -11.15 -13.92
C GLY A 260 -23.46 -9.97 -14.22
N LYS A 261 -23.71 -9.15 -13.19
CA LYS A 261 -24.46 -7.90 -13.34
C LYS A 261 -23.59 -6.84 -14.01
N ARG A 262 -24.23 -5.91 -14.72
CA ARG A 262 -23.58 -4.71 -15.25
C ARG A 262 -22.90 -3.95 -14.12
N LYS A 263 -21.66 -3.52 -14.35
CA LYS A 263 -20.88 -2.74 -13.38
C LYS A 263 -21.47 -1.34 -13.22
N TYR A 264 -21.39 -0.82 -12.01
CA TYR A 264 -21.75 0.57 -11.72
C TYR A 264 -20.75 1.49 -12.41
N GLU A 265 -21.30 2.40 -13.19
CA GLU A 265 -20.59 3.57 -13.66
C GLU A 265 -20.84 4.70 -12.65
N TRP A 266 -19.79 5.43 -12.30
CA TRP A 266 -19.90 6.60 -11.46
C TRP A 266 -18.91 7.65 -11.95
N GLU A 267 -19.30 8.91 -11.81
CA GLU A 267 -18.38 10.01 -12.08
C GLU A 267 -17.35 10.07 -10.96
N VAL A 268 -16.08 10.09 -11.34
CA VAL A 268 -15.00 10.35 -10.40
C VAL A 268 -15.01 11.85 -10.14
N PRO A 269 -15.37 12.31 -8.93
CA PRO A 269 -15.34 13.73 -8.65
C PRO A 269 -13.89 14.21 -8.73
N LEU A 270 -13.69 15.27 -9.49
CA LEU A 270 -12.41 16.00 -9.53
C LEU A 270 -12.09 16.45 -8.11
N ARG A 271 -10.97 15.97 -7.54
CA ARG A 271 -10.55 16.40 -6.20
C ARG A 271 -9.86 17.75 -6.36
N PRO A 272 -10.35 18.82 -5.71
CA PRO A 272 -9.78 20.16 -5.86
C PRO A 272 -8.32 20.28 -5.43
N GLY A 273 -7.77 19.31 -4.69
CA GLY A 273 -6.39 19.35 -4.18
C GLY A 273 -5.31 19.09 -5.23
N ASP A 274 -5.57 18.19 -6.18
CA ASP A 274 -4.66 17.97 -7.30
C ASP A 274 -4.84 19.09 -8.34
N ASP A 275 -6.09 19.54 -8.53
CA ASP A 275 -6.40 20.57 -9.50
C ASP A 275 -6.00 21.98 -9.07
N LEU A 276 -5.93 22.36 -7.79
CA LEU A 276 -5.59 23.75 -7.42
C LEU A 276 -4.19 24.16 -7.93
N PHE A 277 -3.25 23.23 -7.93
CA PHE A 277 -1.90 23.45 -8.49
C PHE A 277 -1.96 23.58 -10.01
N PHE A 278 -2.66 22.67 -10.70
CA PHE A 278 -2.81 22.71 -12.16
C PHE A 278 -3.67 23.89 -12.66
N PHE A 279 -4.72 24.28 -11.92
CA PHE A 279 -5.55 25.45 -12.16
C PHE A 279 -4.76 26.73 -11.93
N ALA A 280 -3.93 26.81 -10.89
CA ALA A 280 -3.04 27.96 -10.68
C ALA A 280 -2.04 28.10 -11.85
N LEU A 281 -1.51 26.98 -12.37
CA LEU A 281 -0.62 26.97 -13.53
C LEU A 281 -1.31 27.44 -14.83
N LEU A 282 -2.51 26.92 -15.10
CA LEU A 282 -3.32 27.33 -16.25
C LEU A 282 -3.76 28.80 -16.14
N PHE A 283 -4.12 29.24 -14.95
CA PHE A 283 -4.52 30.62 -14.67
C PHE A 283 -3.36 31.62 -14.82
N MET A 284 -2.12 31.21 -14.49
CA MET A 284 -0.93 32.02 -14.75
C MET A 284 -0.56 32.08 -16.25
N LYS A 285 -0.76 30.99 -17.00
CA LYS A 285 -0.55 30.94 -18.46
C LYS A 285 -1.40 31.98 -19.20
N ASP A 286 -2.66 32.13 -18.81
CA ASP A 286 -3.63 33.04 -19.45
C ASP A 286 -3.45 34.52 -19.08
N ARG A 287 -2.68 34.82 -18.03
CA ARG A 287 -2.50 36.21 -17.54
C ARG A 287 -1.30 36.94 -18.12
N GLY A 288 -0.55 36.33 -19.04
CA GLY A 288 0.52 37.01 -19.78
C GLY A 288 1.57 37.67 -18.87
N SER A 289 1.87 37.08 -17.72
CA SER A 289 2.93 37.57 -16.86
C SER A 289 4.29 37.15 -17.42
N ASP A 290 5.32 38.01 -17.27
CA ASP A 290 6.74 37.70 -17.57
C ASP A 290 7.32 36.58 -16.66
N LEU A 291 6.47 35.83 -15.96
CA LEU A 291 6.83 34.81 -15.00
C LEU A 291 7.23 33.52 -15.72
N LYS A 292 8.51 33.16 -15.62
CA LYS A 292 9.01 31.85 -16.09
C LYS A 292 8.94 30.85 -14.94
N LEU A 293 8.14 29.80 -15.10
CA LEU A 293 8.05 28.71 -14.14
C LEU A 293 8.85 27.50 -14.60
N ILE A 294 9.68 26.95 -13.71
CA ILE A 294 10.41 25.70 -13.92
C ILE A 294 9.84 24.65 -12.96
N VAL A 295 9.32 23.55 -13.51
CA VAL A 295 8.82 22.41 -12.74
C VAL A 295 9.86 21.31 -12.76
N THR A 296 10.32 20.87 -11.60
CA THR A 296 11.22 19.73 -11.46
C THR A 296 10.53 18.65 -10.62
N SER A 297 10.56 17.41 -11.09
CA SER A 297 10.00 16.27 -10.35
C SER A 297 10.83 15.02 -10.59
N ALA A 298 10.97 14.22 -9.54
CA ALA A 298 11.77 13.00 -9.54
C ALA A 298 11.03 11.78 -10.12
N THR A 299 9.70 11.85 -10.24
CA THR A 299 8.85 10.72 -10.62
C THR A 299 7.81 11.07 -11.67
N MET A 300 7.83 12.31 -12.17
CA MET A 300 6.87 12.78 -13.17
C MET A 300 7.39 12.47 -14.57
N ASP A 301 6.51 11.92 -15.38
CA ASP A 301 6.73 11.78 -16.82
C ASP A 301 6.66 13.18 -17.46
N ALA A 302 7.82 13.67 -17.93
CA ALA A 302 7.95 15.01 -18.47
C ALA A 302 7.18 15.19 -19.78
N ASP A 303 7.06 14.13 -20.59
CA ASP A 303 6.38 14.17 -21.88
C ASP A 303 4.86 14.23 -21.69
N LYS A 304 4.31 13.37 -20.81
CA LYS A 304 2.88 13.41 -20.45
C LYS A 304 2.50 14.77 -19.85
N PHE A 305 3.36 15.33 -18.99
CA PHE A 305 3.14 16.64 -18.39
C PHE A 305 3.21 17.77 -19.41
N ALA A 306 4.21 17.80 -20.31
CA ALA A 306 4.33 18.82 -21.34
C ALA A 306 3.13 18.80 -22.32
N ASN A 307 2.66 17.59 -22.68
CA ASN A 307 1.48 17.41 -23.54
C ASN A 307 0.21 17.94 -22.87
N PHE A 308 0.02 17.72 -21.57
CA PHE A 308 -1.12 18.25 -20.82
C PHE A 308 -1.23 19.79 -20.91
N PHE A 309 -0.11 20.52 -20.98
CA PHE A 309 -0.09 21.99 -21.10
C PHE A 309 -0.11 22.52 -22.55
N GLY A 310 -0.45 21.66 -23.51
CA GLY A 310 -0.62 22.01 -24.92
C GLY A 310 0.58 21.69 -25.81
N GLY A 311 1.47 20.77 -25.37
CA GLY A 311 2.52 20.17 -26.21
C GLY A 311 3.68 21.11 -26.60
N HIS A 312 3.63 22.38 -26.22
CA HIS A 312 4.64 23.39 -26.54
C HIS A 312 5.56 23.73 -25.36
N THR A 313 5.49 22.98 -24.26
CA THR A 313 6.31 23.22 -23.08
C THR A 313 7.72 22.64 -23.29
N PRO A 314 8.78 23.47 -23.25
CA PRO A 314 10.15 22.99 -23.47
C PRO A 314 10.60 22.08 -22.31
N ILE A 315 11.06 20.88 -22.64
CA ILE A 315 11.65 19.93 -21.69
C ILE A 315 13.17 20.10 -21.71
N PHE A 316 13.76 20.31 -20.53
CA PHE A 316 15.22 20.42 -20.37
C PHE A 316 15.77 19.20 -19.65
N GLN A 317 16.64 18.44 -20.32
CA GLN A 317 17.34 17.32 -19.72
C GLN A 317 18.69 17.79 -19.15
N ILE A 318 18.82 17.76 -17.83
CA ILE A 318 20.05 18.17 -17.14
C ILE A 318 20.82 16.91 -16.70
N PRO A 319 22.00 16.61 -17.26
CA PRO A 319 22.75 15.42 -16.85
C PRO A 319 23.16 15.52 -15.38
N GLY A 320 22.87 14.46 -14.61
CA GLY A 320 23.31 14.33 -13.22
C GLY A 320 24.83 14.38 -13.12
N ARG A 321 25.36 15.03 -12.08
CA ARG A 321 26.78 14.89 -11.70
C ARG A 321 26.84 13.82 -10.62
N THR A 322 27.49 12.69 -10.92
CA THR A 322 27.81 11.67 -9.93
C THR A 322 29.09 12.09 -9.21
N PHE A 323 29.01 12.31 -7.91
CA PHE A 323 30.19 12.50 -7.07
C PHE A 323 30.58 11.13 -6.47
N PRO A 324 31.88 10.85 -6.29
CA PRO A 324 32.30 9.64 -5.59
C PRO A 324 31.74 9.68 -4.15
N VAL A 325 31.08 8.60 -3.73
CA VAL A 325 30.50 8.46 -2.39
C VAL A 325 31.21 7.32 -1.67
N GLU A 326 31.77 7.60 -0.51
CA GLU A 326 32.24 6.57 0.41
C GLU A 326 31.11 6.13 1.33
N ILE A 327 30.89 4.82 1.44
CA ILE A 327 29.78 4.24 2.19
C ILE A 327 30.31 3.58 3.47
N TYR A 328 29.81 4.01 4.62
CA TYR A 328 30.11 3.44 5.93
C TYR A 328 28.84 2.86 6.54
N HIS A 329 28.89 1.62 7.01
CA HIS A 329 27.78 0.95 7.68
C HIS A 329 27.99 0.89 9.20
N ALA A 330 26.90 0.93 9.96
CA ALA A 330 26.94 0.64 11.39
C ALA A 330 27.37 -0.81 11.61
N ARG A 331 28.27 -1.04 12.57
CA ARG A 331 28.81 -2.39 12.89
C ARG A 331 27.82 -3.26 13.67
N VAL A 332 26.81 -2.64 14.29
CA VAL A 332 25.82 -3.28 15.15
C VAL A 332 24.45 -2.67 14.81
N PRO A 333 23.34 -3.44 14.89
CA PRO A 333 22.00 -2.91 14.76
C PRO A 333 21.76 -1.75 15.73
N VAL A 334 21.13 -0.70 15.23
CA VAL A 334 20.83 0.50 16.00
C VAL A 334 19.34 0.47 16.34
N GLU A 335 19.01 0.58 17.63
CA GLU A 335 17.61 0.61 18.09
C GLU A 335 16.91 1.94 17.81
N ASP A 336 17.63 3.06 17.98
CA ASP A 336 17.17 4.42 17.66
C ASP A 336 18.03 5.05 16.57
N HIS A 337 17.52 5.05 15.34
CA HIS A 337 18.22 5.59 14.18
C HIS A 337 18.37 7.11 14.21
N VAL A 338 17.49 7.83 14.92
CA VAL A 338 17.55 9.30 15.03
C VAL A 338 18.71 9.70 15.92
N ASP A 339 18.79 9.12 17.12
CA ASP A 339 19.87 9.37 18.07
C ASP A 339 21.24 8.97 17.50
N ALA A 340 21.34 7.81 16.84
CA ALA A 340 22.59 7.38 16.23
C ALA A 340 23.05 8.28 15.08
N ALA A 341 22.13 8.73 14.23
CA ALA A 341 22.45 9.65 13.13
C ALA A 341 22.95 11.00 13.66
N VAL A 342 22.31 11.52 14.71
CA VAL A 342 22.72 12.75 15.40
C VAL A 342 24.12 12.59 16.03
N LYS A 343 24.35 11.52 16.79
CA LYS A 343 25.67 11.23 17.40
C LYS A 343 26.77 11.10 16.36
N GLN A 344 26.47 10.45 15.24
CA GLN A 344 27.43 10.30 14.15
C GLN A 344 27.73 11.64 13.47
N ALA A 345 26.72 12.50 13.26
CA ALA A 345 26.93 13.84 12.72
C ALA A 345 27.81 14.70 13.65
N VAL A 346 27.58 14.64 14.97
CA VAL A 346 28.45 15.31 15.96
C VAL A 346 29.87 14.76 15.92
N LYS A 347 30.03 13.43 15.81
CA LYS A 347 31.35 12.80 15.69
C LYS A 347 32.09 13.24 14.43
N ILE A 348 31.40 13.34 13.29
CA ILE A 348 31.97 13.84 12.03
C ILE A 348 32.39 15.30 12.17
N HIS A 349 31.54 16.12 12.78
CA HIS A 349 31.82 17.53 13.04
C HIS A 349 33.06 17.74 13.93
N LEU A 350 33.13 17.02 15.05
CA LEU A 350 34.28 17.05 15.97
C LEU A 350 35.54 16.41 15.38
N GLY A 351 35.40 15.59 14.33
CA GLY A 351 36.49 14.96 13.60
C GLY A 351 37.26 15.91 12.68
N GLY A 352 36.88 17.19 12.60
CA GLY A 352 37.61 18.22 11.85
C GLY A 352 37.37 18.21 10.34
N MET A 353 36.30 17.56 9.87
CA MET A 353 35.88 17.67 8.47
C MET A 353 35.25 19.05 8.22
N GLU A 354 35.84 19.83 7.32
CA GLU A 354 35.24 21.09 6.88
C GLU A 354 34.05 20.83 5.94
N GLY A 355 32.94 21.54 6.16
CA GLY A 355 31.74 21.48 5.32
C GLY A 355 30.45 21.31 6.11
N ASP A 356 29.32 21.48 5.43
CA ASP A 356 27.99 21.26 6.01
C ASP A 356 27.62 19.77 6.00
N ILE A 357 26.89 19.32 7.02
CA ILE A 357 26.42 17.93 7.13
C ILE A 357 24.93 17.87 6.82
N LEU A 358 24.56 17.09 5.81
CA LEU A 358 23.16 16.81 5.46
C LEU A 358 22.77 15.39 5.91
N ILE A 359 21.76 15.29 6.76
CA ILE A 359 21.23 14.01 7.26
C ILE A 359 19.86 13.75 6.61
N PHE A 360 19.72 12.58 5.98
CA PHE A 360 18.45 12.12 5.42
C PHE A 360 17.70 11.24 6.41
N MET A 361 16.54 11.72 6.88
CA MET A 361 15.64 10.97 7.77
C MET A 361 14.42 10.44 7.01
N PRO A 362 13.90 9.24 7.35
CA PRO A 362 12.78 8.64 6.63
C PRO A 362 11.42 9.27 6.97
N GLY A 363 11.22 9.73 8.21
CA GLY A 363 9.98 10.36 8.67
C GLY A 363 10.07 11.88 8.84
N GLN A 364 8.93 12.56 8.76
CA GLN A 364 8.85 13.98 9.16
C GLN A 364 8.99 14.13 10.68
N GLU A 365 8.35 13.25 11.46
CA GLU A 365 8.47 13.21 12.92
C GLU A 365 9.94 13.05 13.36
N ASP A 366 10.71 12.19 12.69
CA ASP A 366 12.15 12.01 12.95
C ASP A 366 12.95 13.31 12.79
N ILE A 367 12.64 14.12 11.77
CA ILE A 367 13.29 15.42 11.52
C ILE A 367 12.94 16.42 12.63
N GLU A 368 11.70 16.38 13.12
CA GLU A 368 11.21 17.30 14.14
C GLU A 368 11.80 17.02 15.52
N VAL A 369 12.08 15.74 15.83
CA VAL A 369 12.69 15.30 17.11
C VAL A 369 14.20 15.50 17.14
N SER A 370 14.88 15.39 15.98
CA SER A 370 16.35 15.47 15.86
C SER A 370 17.04 16.65 16.58
N PRO A 371 16.51 17.89 16.60
CA PRO A 371 17.14 19.02 17.28
C PRO A 371 17.17 18.89 18.80
N GLY A 372 16.20 18.17 19.39
CA GLY A 372 16.08 17.99 20.84
C GLY A 372 17.04 16.95 21.44
N THR A 373 17.65 16.12 20.58
CA THR A 373 18.50 15.00 21.00
C THR A 373 19.99 15.38 21.16
N VAL A 374 20.38 16.63 20.84
CA VAL A 374 21.78 17.07 20.89
C VAL A 374 22.09 17.75 22.23
N PRO A 375 22.87 17.15 23.15
CA PRO A 375 23.30 17.83 24.37
C PRO A 375 24.37 18.88 24.02
N GLY A 376 24.14 20.15 24.37
CA GLY A 376 25.17 21.20 24.33
C GLY A 376 25.30 21.99 23.01
N ILE A 377 24.50 21.67 21.98
CA ILE A 377 24.34 22.52 20.80
C ILE A 377 22.93 23.13 20.90
N GLY A 378 22.82 24.37 21.38
CA GLY A 378 21.51 25.04 21.50
C GLY A 378 20.78 25.11 20.15
N GLU A 379 19.49 25.49 20.16
CA GLU A 379 18.60 25.58 18.98
C GLU A 379 19.22 26.30 17.75
N GLN A 380 20.28 27.09 17.94
CA GLN A 380 21.01 27.80 16.90
C GLN A 380 21.92 26.93 16.00
N GLY A 381 22.34 25.73 16.44
CA GLY A 381 23.30 24.89 15.71
C GLY A 381 22.69 23.88 14.73
N VAL A 382 21.40 23.55 14.88
CA VAL A 382 20.65 22.67 13.98
C VAL A 382 19.60 23.51 13.27
N ARG A 383 19.84 23.84 11.99
CA ARG A 383 18.91 24.68 11.22
C ARG A 383 17.98 23.82 10.38
N ARG A 384 16.68 24.08 10.52
CA ARG A 384 15.66 23.56 9.61
C ARG A 384 15.78 24.29 8.28
N ARG A 385 15.77 23.55 7.17
CA ARG A 385 15.52 24.14 5.86
C ARG A 385 14.01 24.03 5.59
N THR A 386 13.25 25.01 6.04
CA THR A 386 11.88 25.20 5.55
C THR A 386 11.94 25.81 4.14
N PRO A 387 11.04 25.46 3.22
CA PRO A 387 10.87 26.24 2.00
C PRO A 387 10.57 27.71 2.40
N PRO A 388 10.99 28.70 1.60
CA PRO A 388 10.73 30.10 1.93
C PRO A 388 9.22 30.30 2.13
N SER A 389 8.86 30.96 3.22
CA SER A 389 7.48 31.40 3.47
C SER A 389 7.07 32.34 2.34
N SER A 390 6.11 31.91 1.53
CA SER A 390 5.33 32.76 0.63
C SER A 390 4.18 33.39 1.40
#